data_AF-A0A1V5VFM6-F1
#
_entry.id   AF-A0A1V5VFM6-F1
#
_cell.length_a   1.000
_cell.length_b   1.000
_cell.length_c   1.000
_cell.angle_alpha   90.00
_cell.angle_beta   90.00
_cell.angle_gamma   90.00
#
_symmetry.space_group_name_H-M   'P 1'
#
loop_
_entity.id
_entity.type
_entity.pdbx_description
1 polymer ?
#
loop_
_entity_poly.entity_id
_entity_poly.type
_entity_poly.pdbx_seq_one_letter_code
_entity_poly.pdbx_strand_id
1 'polypeptide(L)'
;MNLKRIIIVIIAVAVAGLNAASLKCLAEPPADLVRMKPYVSTAKMGIAAKNDVVMARNAQATAQGFRDVARQDIGGWLLDSKPGAKPIKPGEATDGLLAVSLPRSWGEDPSGVFSTVFTMPSEINGYPVGDSPVFLEFDGKTSLEIYINGKRIKTFSGADTLDITGKIKPGESVALGVKITDMTQKGKFNYAKIRAARLESVKQPAEDVASLLESAGALFDQLPSRHKPLADAVSAAIKEMEALKNEKDIDAVIAGLERVKSILAPTQDLLALYPVFNAGPYLQNVKPDEITVAWETKAPAPSVVYYGRDGLTDVVSDPSPTTFHKVVIKGLEREAEYKYLAVSNKLAAPESTFRTSINRDTPFKFAVWGDNQSNPMIFEPTVDLMIKEKPDIIINVGDEVGCGSDYSQWARELFYPLRRLAINTPYFTAIGNHEYCGNECGKPVVWFEKYITLPPNDGYYYAVTYGNSRFIMLNQQAQAGCAGVVPGTAQYDWLLKELESPEFKAADFHFMFMHKPPYSNCWAGGYYDGEASVRVHLVPLIEKHGIDIVFSGHTHDYERGQWPRPGGPYYIITGGGGGGLDDTQYKEWPQMQMHKFVHHFSLISIDGKKLGFSAIDQGGNKIDSFEIVK
;
A
#
# COMPACT_ATOMS: atom_id res chain seq x y z
N MET A 1 11.20 -16.62 66.76
CA MET A 1 10.47 -16.71 65.48
C MET A 1 9.64 -15.44 65.31
N ASN A 2 10.00 -14.60 64.34
CA ASN A 2 9.70 -13.17 64.36
C ASN A 2 8.32 -12.84 63.73
N LEU A 3 7.43 -12.27 64.54
CA LEU A 3 6.07 -11.78 64.21
C LEU A 3 6.04 -10.81 63.00
N LYS A 4 7.18 -10.20 62.64
CA LYS A 4 7.31 -9.26 61.52
C LYS A 4 7.10 -9.88 60.13
N ARG A 5 7.32 -11.19 59.95
CA ARG A 5 7.07 -11.85 58.64
C ARG A 5 5.60 -12.15 58.37
N ILE A 6 4.77 -12.28 59.41
CA ILE A 6 3.33 -12.56 59.23
C ILE A 6 2.56 -11.29 58.87
N ILE A 7 2.97 -10.12 59.40
CA ILE A 7 2.34 -8.83 59.07
C ILE A 7 2.62 -8.41 57.61
N ILE A 8 3.79 -8.72 57.05
CA ILE A 8 4.10 -8.40 55.65
C ILE A 8 3.30 -9.28 54.68
N VAL A 9 3.02 -10.53 55.03
CA VAL A 9 2.19 -11.42 54.20
C VAL A 9 0.71 -11.04 54.30
N ILE A 10 0.22 -10.59 55.45
CA ILE A 10 -1.17 -10.14 55.60
C ILE A 10 -1.41 -8.80 54.89
N ILE A 11 -0.44 -7.88 54.86
CA ILE A 11 -0.55 -6.64 54.06
C ILE A 11 -0.44 -6.95 52.56
N ALA A 12 0.42 -7.87 52.13
CA ALA A 12 0.52 -8.27 50.73
C ALA A 12 -0.76 -8.98 50.22
N VAL A 13 -1.43 -9.75 51.07
CA VAL A 13 -2.71 -10.40 50.73
C VAL A 13 -3.90 -9.43 50.84
N ALA A 14 -3.84 -8.43 51.73
CA ALA A 14 -4.86 -7.37 51.80
C ALA A 14 -4.77 -6.37 50.62
N VAL A 15 -3.58 -6.15 50.06
CA VAL A 15 -3.40 -5.34 48.84
C VAL A 15 -3.77 -6.12 47.56
N ALA A 16 -3.72 -7.46 47.60
CA ALA A 16 -4.17 -8.31 46.50
C ALA A 16 -5.69 -8.57 46.46
N GLY A 17 -6.42 -8.17 47.52
CA GLY A 17 -7.87 -8.40 47.68
C GLY A 17 -8.74 -7.14 47.63
N LEU A 18 -8.17 -5.96 47.37
CA LEU A 18 -8.92 -4.72 47.20
C LEU A 18 -9.42 -4.61 45.76
N ASN A 19 -10.68 -5.02 45.57
CA ASN A 19 -11.61 -4.65 44.52
C ASN A 19 -11.02 -3.92 43.29
N ALA A 20 -10.98 -4.63 42.16
CA ALA A 20 -10.80 -4.10 40.81
C ALA A 20 -11.92 -3.12 40.35
N ALA A 21 -12.67 -2.54 41.28
CA ALA A 21 -13.74 -1.56 41.05
C ALA A 21 -13.48 -0.20 41.72
N SER A 22 -12.36 0.00 42.42
CA SER A 22 -12.06 1.28 43.09
C SER A 22 -10.58 1.66 43.00
N LEU A 23 -10.11 1.93 41.78
CA LEU A 23 -8.97 2.81 41.48
C LEU A 23 -8.95 3.13 39.97
N LYS A 24 -10.09 3.54 39.42
CA LYS A 24 -10.09 4.37 38.21
C LYS A 24 -9.52 5.73 38.62
N CYS A 25 -8.19 5.87 38.67
CA CYS A 25 -7.62 7.19 38.45
C CYS A 25 -8.10 7.59 37.07
N LEU A 26 -8.93 8.63 36.97
CA LEU A 26 -9.31 9.25 35.71
C LEU A 26 -8.01 9.58 34.99
N ALA A 27 -7.65 8.78 33.99
CA ALA A 27 -6.43 8.97 33.24
C ALA A 27 -6.73 10.06 32.22
N GLU A 28 -6.69 11.31 32.65
CA GLU A 28 -6.83 12.43 31.73
C GLU A 28 -5.55 12.55 30.88
N PRO A 29 -5.66 12.91 29.59
CA PRO A 29 -4.51 13.21 28.77
C PRO A 29 -3.66 14.32 29.40
N PRO A 30 -2.32 14.20 29.43
CA PRO A 30 -1.45 15.25 29.94
C PRO A 30 -1.71 16.60 29.27
N ALA A 31 -1.74 17.67 30.07
CA ALA A 31 -2.03 19.03 29.60
C ALA A 31 -0.98 19.58 28.61
N ASP A 32 0.22 18.99 28.58
CA ASP A 32 1.32 19.40 27.71
C ASP A 32 1.44 18.58 26.41
N LEU A 33 0.44 17.74 26.10
CA LEU A 33 0.34 17.09 24.80
C LEU A 33 0.14 18.12 23.69
N VAL A 34 0.93 17.98 22.63
CA VAL A 34 0.76 18.74 21.39
C VAL A 34 -0.22 17.98 20.51
N ARG A 35 -1.39 18.57 20.26
CA ARG A 35 -2.35 18.03 19.31
C ARG A 35 -1.93 18.42 17.90
N MET A 36 -1.74 17.43 17.05
CA MET A 36 -1.45 17.69 15.65
C MET A 36 -2.66 18.31 14.96
N LYS A 37 -2.42 19.00 13.85
CA LYS A 37 -3.53 19.53 13.05
C LYS A 37 -4.43 18.38 12.55
N PRO A 38 -5.77 18.57 12.48
CA PRO A 38 -6.64 17.65 11.77
C PRO A 38 -6.08 17.40 10.37
N TYR A 39 -6.22 16.19 9.81
CA TYR A 39 -5.70 15.87 8.48
C TYR A 39 -6.21 16.86 7.42
N VAL A 40 -5.45 17.93 7.20
CA VAL A 40 -5.77 19.00 6.26
C VAL A 40 -5.45 18.43 4.88
N SER A 41 -6.45 18.31 4.02
CA SER A 41 -6.18 18.04 2.60
C SER A 41 -5.40 19.22 2.02
N THR A 42 -4.13 18.98 1.69
CA THR A 42 -3.31 19.97 0.98
C THR A 42 -3.78 20.15 -0.47
N ALA A 43 -4.51 19.18 -1.03
CA ALA A 43 -4.97 19.20 -2.42
C ALA A 43 -6.31 19.95 -2.61
N LYS A 44 -7.25 19.89 -1.66
CA LYS A 44 -8.62 20.45 -1.85
C LYS A 44 -8.85 21.86 -1.32
N MET A 45 -7.97 22.43 -0.51
CA MET A 45 -8.26 23.72 0.13
C MET A 45 -7.57 24.94 -0.49
N GLY A 46 -6.74 24.80 -1.53
CA GLY A 46 -5.95 25.94 -2.04
C GLY A 46 -5.08 26.61 -0.95
N ILE A 47 -4.90 25.93 0.19
CA ILE A 47 -4.00 26.33 1.25
C ILE A 47 -2.62 26.01 0.70
N ALA A 48 -1.93 27.04 0.21
CA ALA A 48 -0.51 26.94 -0.09
C ALA A 48 0.15 26.22 1.09
N ALA A 49 0.84 25.10 0.81
CA ALA A 49 1.66 24.45 1.82
C ALA A 49 2.52 25.55 2.48
N LYS A 50 2.62 25.55 3.81
CA LYS A 50 3.44 26.54 4.52
C LYS A 50 4.79 26.65 3.81
N ASN A 51 5.31 27.87 3.61
CA ASN A 51 6.57 28.08 2.90
C ASN A 51 7.67 27.12 3.37
N ASP A 52 7.75 26.84 4.68
CA ASP A 52 8.72 25.90 5.28
C ASP A 52 8.54 24.45 4.76
N VAL A 53 7.31 23.96 4.52
CA VAL A 53 7.02 22.62 3.95
C VAL A 53 7.46 22.54 2.49
N VAL A 54 7.16 23.58 1.70
CA VAL A 54 7.57 23.66 0.29
C VAL A 54 9.09 23.71 0.19
N MET A 55 9.72 24.51 1.04
CA MET A 55 11.18 24.61 1.15
C MET A 55 11.83 23.27 1.47
N ALA A 56 11.33 22.54 2.47
CA ALA A 56 11.82 21.20 2.81
C ALA A 56 11.65 20.21 1.64
N ARG A 57 10.51 20.22 0.96
CA ARG A 57 10.23 19.35 -0.19
C ARG A 57 11.17 19.63 -1.38
N ASN A 58 11.43 20.90 -1.69
CA ASN A 58 12.35 21.26 -2.79
C ASN A 58 13.79 20.82 -2.48
N ALA A 59 14.21 20.96 -1.23
CA ALA A 59 15.51 20.47 -0.77
C ALA A 59 15.59 18.93 -0.85
N GLN A 60 14.52 18.23 -0.44
CA GLN A 60 14.41 16.78 -0.53
C GLN A 60 14.57 16.30 -1.98
N ALA A 61 13.87 16.94 -2.93
CA ALA A 61 13.98 16.60 -4.34
C ALA A 61 15.41 16.78 -4.88
N THR A 62 16.11 17.83 -4.41
CA THR A 62 17.52 18.05 -4.75
C THR A 62 18.39 16.92 -4.19
N ALA A 63 18.19 16.51 -2.93
CA ALA A 63 18.90 15.39 -2.33
C ALA A 63 18.64 14.07 -3.07
N GLN A 64 17.41 13.81 -3.48
CA GLN A 64 17.04 12.63 -4.27
C GLN A 64 17.75 12.59 -5.63
N GLY A 65 18.01 13.75 -6.25
CA GLY A 65 18.76 13.84 -7.50
C GLY A 65 20.18 13.24 -7.43
N PHE A 66 20.79 13.19 -6.24
CA PHE A 66 22.11 12.58 -6.06
C PHE A 66 22.08 11.04 -5.99
N ARG A 67 20.92 10.40 -5.79
CA ARG A 67 20.83 8.94 -5.58
C ARG A 67 21.26 8.12 -6.80
N ASP A 68 21.01 8.65 -7.99
CA ASP A 68 21.20 7.94 -9.26
C ASP A 68 22.40 8.43 -10.07
N VAL A 69 23.27 9.24 -9.48
CA VAL A 69 24.45 9.80 -10.20
C VAL A 69 25.46 8.73 -10.63
N ALA A 70 25.42 7.54 -10.02
CA ALA A 70 26.34 6.47 -10.31
C ALA A 70 26.02 5.67 -11.58
N ARG A 71 24.83 5.83 -12.16
CA ARG A 71 24.33 4.99 -13.27
C ARG A 71 23.80 5.82 -14.42
N GLN A 72 24.15 5.45 -15.64
CA GLN A 72 23.62 6.05 -16.86
C GLN A 72 23.23 4.96 -17.85
N ASP A 73 22.13 5.16 -18.59
CA ASP A 73 21.71 4.23 -19.63
C ASP A 73 22.70 4.20 -20.80
N ILE A 74 23.00 3.00 -21.30
CA ILE A 74 23.91 2.81 -22.44
C ILE A 74 23.12 2.91 -23.74
N GLY A 75 22.98 4.14 -24.25
CA GLY A 75 22.18 4.44 -25.44
C GLY A 75 20.69 4.15 -25.24
N GLY A 76 19.81 4.73 -26.05
CA GLY A 76 18.36 4.58 -25.94
C GLY A 76 17.81 3.18 -26.30
N TRP A 77 18.48 2.11 -25.86
CA TRP A 77 18.28 0.74 -26.31
C TRP A 77 16.95 0.11 -25.96
N LEU A 78 16.27 0.59 -24.92
CA LEU A 78 15.12 -0.14 -24.42
C LEU A 78 13.86 0.66 -24.30
N LEU A 79 13.93 1.94 -24.00
CA LEU A 79 12.76 2.79 -23.91
C LEU A 79 13.30 4.18 -24.13
N ASP A 80 12.83 4.88 -25.15
CA ASP A 80 12.58 6.31 -24.97
C ASP A 80 11.81 6.37 -23.63
N SER A 81 12.36 7.03 -22.60
CA SER A 81 11.95 6.94 -21.19
C SER A 81 10.56 7.53 -20.91
N LYS A 82 9.66 7.44 -21.89
CA LYS A 82 8.24 7.75 -21.83
C LYS A 82 7.48 6.58 -21.19
N PRO A 83 6.56 6.86 -20.25
CA PRO A 83 5.60 5.87 -19.76
C PRO A 83 4.86 5.20 -20.93
N GLY A 84 4.93 3.86 -21.02
CA GLY A 84 4.16 3.07 -21.99
C GLY A 84 4.96 2.38 -23.10
N ALA A 85 6.28 2.53 -23.18
CA ALA A 85 7.08 1.78 -24.15
C ALA A 85 7.16 0.28 -23.73
N LYS A 86 6.93 -0.62 -24.70
CA LYS A 86 6.80 -2.07 -24.50
C LYS A 86 8.15 -2.77 -24.75
N PRO A 87 8.47 -3.87 -24.03
CA PRO A 87 9.60 -4.71 -24.39
C PRO A 87 9.49 -5.22 -25.82
N ILE A 88 10.61 -5.20 -26.56
CA ILE A 88 10.72 -5.76 -27.91
C ILE A 88 10.45 -7.27 -27.83
N LYS A 89 9.39 -7.73 -28.51
CA LYS A 89 9.07 -9.15 -28.58
C LYS A 89 9.93 -9.86 -29.63
N PRO A 90 10.18 -11.17 -29.48
CA PRO A 90 10.79 -11.96 -30.55
C PRO A 90 10.01 -11.79 -31.87
N GLY A 91 10.65 -11.21 -32.90
CA GLY A 91 10.06 -10.99 -34.23
C GLY A 91 9.38 -9.63 -34.49
N GLU A 92 9.42 -8.66 -33.56
CA GLU A 92 8.97 -7.28 -33.83
C GLU A 92 9.99 -6.51 -34.70
N ALA A 93 9.50 -5.61 -35.57
CA ALA A 93 10.34 -4.79 -36.44
C ALA A 93 11.16 -3.78 -35.63
N THR A 94 12.46 -3.72 -35.93
CA THR A 94 13.51 -3.02 -35.16
C THR A 94 13.92 -1.69 -35.80
N ASP A 95 13.00 -0.98 -36.44
CA ASP A 95 13.32 0.22 -37.21
C ASP A 95 13.97 1.31 -36.34
N GLY A 96 15.23 1.65 -36.65
CA GLY A 96 16.09 2.55 -35.87
C GLY A 96 17.24 1.85 -35.13
N LEU A 97 17.17 0.53 -34.96
CA LEU A 97 18.34 -0.28 -34.65
C LEU A 97 19.17 -0.41 -35.93
N LEU A 98 20.47 -0.13 -35.86
CA LEU A 98 21.36 -0.40 -36.99
C LEU A 98 21.43 -1.92 -37.21
N ALA A 99 20.59 -2.43 -38.10
CA ALA A 99 20.78 -3.72 -38.74
C ALA A 99 22.03 -3.60 -39.63
N VAL A 100 23.21 -3.88 -39.08
CA VAL A 100 24.43 -3.98 -39.88
C VAL A 100 24.50 -5.40 -40.44
N SER A 101 24.67 -5.53 -41.76
CA SER A 101 24.96 -6.82 -42.41
C SER A 101 26.09 -7.54 -41.70
N LEU A 102 25.79 -8.73 -41.17
CA LEU A 102 26.77 -9.56 -40.48
C LEU A 102 27.64 -10.33 -41.49
N PRO A 103 28.96 -10.43 -41.29
CA PRO A 103 29.81 -11.37 -42.02
C PRO A 103 29.37 -12.81 -41.75
N ARG A 104 29.45 -13.68 -42.77
CA ARG A 104 29.06 -15.11 -42.77
C ARG A 104 29.62 -15.98 -41.62
N SER A 105 30.53 -15.48 -40.79
CA SER A 105 31.08 -16.21 -39.64
C SER A 105 30.18 -16.21 -38.39
N TRP A 106 29.01 -15.58 -38.45
CA TRP A 106 28.07 -15.43 -37.33
C TRP A 106 26.77 -16.18 -37.66
N GLY A 107 26.49 -17.26 -36.93
CA GLY A 107 25.53 -18.32 -37.27
C GLY A 107 24.12 -17.91 -37.72
N GLU A 108 23.44 -18.84 -38.39
CA GLU A 108 22.30 -18.66 -39.31
C GLU A 108 20.95 -18.21 -38.71
N ASP A 109 20.88 -17.70 -37.47
CA ASP A 109 19.63 -17.21 -36.86
C ASP A 109 19.79 -15.81 -36.22
N PRO A 110 19.21 -14.75 -36.81
CA PRO A 110 19.31 -13.36 -36.32
C PRO A 110 18.30 -13.01 -35.20
N SER A 111 17.45 -13.93 -34.76
CA SER A 111 16.48 -13.65 -33.69
C SER A 111 17.16 -13.49 -32.32
N GLY A 112 16.90 -12.37 -31.61
CA GLY A 112 17.36 -12.16 -30.23
C GLY A 112 18.77 -11.59 -30.04
N VAL A 113 19.39 -11.01 -31.09
CA VAL A 113 20.70 -10.33 -31.00
C VAL A 113 20.54 -8.82 -31.14
N PHE A 114 21.12 -8.05 -30.22
CA PHE A 114 21.09 -6.59 -30.16
C PHE A 114 22.52 -6.04 -30.17
N SER A 115 22.81 -4.95 -30.89
CA SER A 115 24.16 -4.35 -30.90
C SER A 115 24.16 -2.82 -31.06
N THR A 116 25.19 -2.15 -30.55
CA THR A 116 25.45 -0.71 -30.74
C THR A 116 26.93 -0.39 -30.68
N VAL A 117 27.25 0.85 -31.01
CA VAL A 117 28.51 1.47 -30.67
C VAL A 117 28.38 2.13 -29.29
N PHE A 118 28.93 1.48 -28.27
CA PHE A 118 29.05 2.07 -26.93
C PHE A 118 30.32 2.90 -26.88
N THR A 119 30.21 4.19 -26.61
CA THR A 119 31.36 5.05 -26.32
C THR A 119 31.44 5.24 -24.82
N MET A 120 32.58 4.88 -24.25
CA MET A 120 32.83 5.02 -22.82
C MET A 120 32.82 6.51 -22.46
N PRO A 121 31.89 6.97 -21.61
CA PRO A 121 31.81 8.38 -21.28
C PRO A 121 32.95 8.78 -20.32
N SER A 122 33.38 10.04 -20.40
CA SER A 122 34.29 10.63 -19.41
C SER A 122 33.57 11.00 -18.12
N GLU A 123 32.24 11.15 -18.17
CA GLU A 123 31.37 11.52 -17.05
C GLU A 123 30.10 10.68 -17.04
N ILE A 124 29.61 10.31 -15.86
CA ILE A 124 28.30 9.67 -15.67
C ILE A 124 27.39 10.67 -14.96
N ASN A 125 26.25 11.01 -15.56
CA ASN A 125 25.31 12.03 -15.05
C ASN A 125 25.99 13.35 -14.64
N GLY A 126 27.02 13.74 -15.40
CA GLY A 126 27.78 14.95 -15.17
C GLY A 126 28.80 14.87 -14.02
N TYR A 127 29.20 13.68 -13.58
CA TYR A 127 30.30 13.45 -12.63
C TYR A 127 31.45 12.72 -13.30
N PRO A 128 32.71 13.17 -13.12
CA PRO A 128 33.86 12.49 -13.69
C PRO A 128 33.95 11.03 -13.26
N VAL A 129 34.15 10.13 -14.23
CA VAL A 129 34.43 8.71 -13.94
C VAL A 129 35.80 8.58 -13.25
N GLY A 130 36.80 9.34 -13.73
CA GLY A 130 38.17 9.31 -13.20
C GLY A 130 38.74 7.89 -13.14
N ASP A 131 39.39 7.56 -12.02
CA ASP A 131 39.95 6.23 -11.74
C ASP A 131 38.93 5.27 -11.10
N SER A 132 37.63 5.60 -11.12
CA SER A 132 36.60 4.73 -10.56
C SER A 132 36.60 3.38 -11.27
N PRO A 133 36.42 2.26 -10.55
CA PRO A 133 35.99 1.01 -11.18
C PRO A 133 34.68 1.22 -11.92
N VAL A 134 34.60 0.69 -13.14
CA VAL A 134 33.44 0.87 -14.04
C VAL A 134 32.91 -0.49 -14.48
N PHE A 135 31.58 -0.59 -14.45
CA PHE A 135 30.85 -1.80 -14.79
C PHE A 135 29.79 -1.50 -15.84
N LEU A 136 29.58 -2.44 -16.76
CA LEU A 136 28.36 -2.52 -17.53
C LEU A 136 27.39 -3.44 -16.77
N GLU A 137 26.23 -2.94 -16.39
CA GLU A 137 25.16 -3.68 -15.74
C GLU A 137 24.15 -4.13 -16.79
N PHE A 138 23.75 -5.40 -16.73
CA PHE A 138 22.74 -5.98 -17.61
C PHE A 138 21.68 -6.64 -16.76
N ASP A 139 20.41 -6.35 -17.02
CA ASP A 139 19.28 -7.00 -16.36
C ASP A 139 18.41 -7.76 -17.36
N GLY A 140 18.14 -9.02 -17.07
CA GLY A 140 17.22 -9.82 -17.87
C GLY A 140 16.73 -11.07 -17.13
N LYS A 141 15.52 -11.55 -17.44
CA LYS A 141 14.94 -12.78 -16.85
C LYS A 141 15.31 -14.05 -17.63
N THR A 142 16.44 -14.05 -18.33
CA THR A 142 16.87 -15.14 -19.21
C THR A 142 18.40 -15.26 -19.27
N SER A 143 18.89 -16.25 -19.99
CA SER A 143 20.31 -16.38 -20.30
C SER A 143 20.71 -15.43 -21.43
N LEU A 144 21.77 -14.65 -21.19
CA LEU A 144 22.30 -13.63 -22.08
C LEU A 144 23.77 -13.89 -22.36
N GLU A 145 24.21 -13.78 -23.61
CA GLU A 145 25.62 -13.72 -23.98
C GLU A 145 26.01 -12.28 -24.36
N ILE A 146 27.06 -11.75 -23.73
CA ILE A 146 27.58 -10.41 -24.01
C ILE A 146 28.82 -10.49 -24.90
N TYR A 147 28.87 -9.60 -25.88
CA TYR A 147 29.94 -9.48 -26.86
C TYR A 147 30.50 -8.08 -26.86
N ILE A 148 31.83 -7.96 -26.98
CA ILE A 148 32.51 -6.68 -27.20
C ILE A 148 33.44 -6.85 -28.40
N ASN A 149 33.31 -5.97 -29.40
CA ASN A 149 34.03 -6.03 -30.68
C ASN A 149 33.97 -7.42 -31.33
N GLY A 150 32.80 -8.07 -31.20
CA GLY A 150 32.51 -9.39 -31.74
C GLY A 150 33.14 -10.59 -31.03
N LYS A 151 33.81 -10.37 -29.89
CA LYS A 151 34.27 -11.45 -29.02
C LYS A 151 33.27 -11.67 -27.89
N ARG A 152 32.83 -12.91 -27.68
CA ARG A 152 32.01 -13.28 -26.51
C ARG A 152 32.82 -13.07 -25.23
N ILE A 153 32.29 -12.29 -24.31
CA ILE A 153 32.94 -11.92 -23.05
C ILE A 153 32.44 -12.78 -21.89
N LYS A 154 31.12 -12.85 -21.71
CA LYS A 154 30.50 -13.55 -20.58
C LYS A 154 29.08 -13.99 -20.93
N THR A 155 28.65 -15.10 -20.34
CA THR A 155 27.25 -15.51 -20.31
C THR A 155 26.68 -15.20 -18.94
N PHE A 156 25.52 -14.56 -18.91
CA PHE A 156 24.76 -14.24 -17.71
C PHE A 156 23.51 -15.10 -17.64
N SER A 157 23.07 -15.37 -16.41
CA SER A 157 21.74 -15.92 -16.12
C SER A 157 21.10 -14.97 -15.12
N GLY A 158 20.15 -14.14 -15.57
CA GLY A 158 19.62 -13.09 -14.71
C GLY A 158 20.33 -11.74 -14.86
N ALA A 159 20.14 -10.88 -13.86
CA ALA A 159 20.87 -9.62 -13.72
C ALA A 159 22.32 -9.86 -13.26
N ASP A 160 23.29 -9.25 -13.93
CA ASP A 160 24.70 -9.32 -13.55
C ASP A 160 25.50 -8.13 -14.15
N THR A 161 26.77 -8.04 -13.81
CA THR A 161 27.67 -6.96 -14.22
C THR A 161 28.93 -7.48 -14.92
N LEU A 162 29.47 -6.64 -15.79
CA LEU A 162 30.75 -6.84 -16.46
C LEU A 162 31.70 -5.72 -16.06
N ASP A 163 32.78 -6.06 -15.37
CA ASP A 163 33.86 -5.13 -15.06
C ASP A 163 34.61 -4.73 -16.35
N ILE A 164 34.56 -3.45 -16.69
CA ILE A 164 35.25 -2.85 -17.84
C ILE A 164 36.36 -1.89 -17.42
N THR A 165 36.73 -1.87 -16.14
CA THR A 165 37.76 -0.99 -15.56
C THR A 165 39.07 -1.10 -16.33
N GLY A 166 39.52 0.00 -16.93
CA GLY A 166 40.74 0.07 -17.73
C GLY A 166 40.71 -0.73 -19.05
N LYS A 167 39.63 -1.46 -19.35
CA LYS A 167 39.47 -2.26 -20.57
C LYS A 167 38.88 -1.46 -21.72
N ILE A 168 38.06 -0.47 -21.42
CA ILE A 168 37.54 0.53 -22.37
C ILE A 168 37.83 1.89 -21.77
N LYS A 169 38.60 2.73 -22.46
CA LYS A 169 39.01 4.04 -21.94
C LYS A 169 37.97 5.11 -22.26
N PRO A 170 37.83 6.19 -21.47
CA PRO A 170 36.98 7.32 -21.83
C PRO A 170 37.23 7.83 -23.27
N GLY A 171 36.15 7.99 -24.03
CA GLY A 171 36.16 8.37 -25.45
C GLY A 171 36.38 7.20 -26.43
N GLU A 172 36.76 6.01 -25.94
CA GLU A 172 36.87 4.80 -26.76
C GLU A 172 35.48 4.24 -27.07
N SER A 173 35.27 3.90 -28.35
CA SER A 173 34.04 3.29 -28.83
C SER A 173 34.26 1.80 -29.11
N VAL A 174 33.34 0.96 -28.63
CA VAL A 174 33.32 -0.48 -28.90
C VAL A 174 31.96 -0.92 -29.45
N ALA A 175 31.96 -1.96 -30.27
CA ALA A 175 30.72 -2.64 -30.64
C ALA A 175 30.27 -3.53 -29.48
N LEU A 176 29.24 -3.11 -28.75
CA LEU A 176 28.61 -3.88 -27.69
C LEU A 176 27.47 -4.71 -28.28
N GLY A 177 27.47 -6.02 -28.02
CA GLY A 177 26.42 -6.94 -28.45
C GLY A 177 25.82 -7.72 -27.28
N VAL A 178 24.51 -7.95 -27.32
CA VAL A 178 23.76 -8.79 -26.37
C VAL A 178 22.98 -9.82 -27.17
N LYS A 179 23.17 -11.11 -26.88
CA LYS A 179 22.41 -12.20 -27.48
C LYS A 179 21.61 -12.92 -26.41
N ILE A 180 20.31 -13.05 -26.63
CA ILE A 180 19.45 -13.91 -25.81
C ILE A 180 19.65 -15.36 -26.26
N THR A 181 20.04 -16.24 -25.34
CA THR A 181 20.34 -17.65 -25.66
C THR A 181 19.26 -18.62 -25.24
N ASP A 182 18.37 -18.23 -24.32
CA ASP A 182 17.18 -19.00 -23.96
C ASP A 182 15.91 -18.21 -24.27
N MET A 183 15.22 -18.65 -25.33
CA MET A 183 13.96 -18.08 -25.82
C MET A 183 12.74 -18.89 -25.38
N THR A 184 12.95 -19.98 -24.60
CA THR A 184 11.90 -20.96 -24.25
C THR A 184 11.08 -20.54 -23.05
N GLN A 185 11.69 -19.83 -22.11
CA GLN A 185 11.00 -19.06 -21.09
C GLN A 185 10.67 -17.69 -21.67
N LYS A 186 9.63 -16.99 -21.18
CA LYS A 186 9.27 -15.62 -21.59
C LYS A 186 10.36 -14.59 -21.19
N GLY A 187 11.57 -14.79 -21.68
CA GLY A 187 12.80 -14.11 -21.33
C GLY A 187 12.77 -12.69 -21.84
N LYS A 188 12.95 -11.74 -20.93
CA LYS A 188 12.97 -10.30 -21.22
C LYS A 188 14.34 -9.76 -20.87
N PHE A 189 14.98 -9.04 -21.80
CA PHE A 189 16.08 -8.15 -21.51
C PHE A 189 15.49 -6.79 -21.11
N ASN A 190 15.85 -6.27 -19.93
CA ASN A 190 15.21 -5.11 -19.30
C ASN A 190 15.99 -3.82 -19.53
N TYR A 191 17.31 -3.81 -19.26
CA TYR A 191 18.17 -2.64 -19.49
C TYR A 191 19.66 -3.01 -19.55
N ALA A 192 20.45 -2.11 -20.15
CA ALA A 192 21.90 -2.04 -19.98
C ALA A 192 22.30 -0.65 -19.47
N LYS A 193 23.06 -0.60 -18.39
CA LYS A 193 23.54 0.65 -17.77
C LYS A 193 25.05 0.62 -17.59
N ILE A 194 25.69 1.78 -17.67
CA ILE A 194 27.05 1.96 -17.18
C ILE A 194 26.99 2.43 -15.73
N ARG A 195 27.86 1.86 -14.90
CA ARG A 195 28.01 2.21 -13.49
C ARG A 195 29.44 2.53 -13.14
N ALA A 196 29.66 3.61 -12.40
CA ALA A 196 30.93 3.87 -11.71
C ALA A 196 30.78 3.61 -10.21
N ALA A 197 31.58 2.68 -9.67
CA ALA A 197 31.47 2.24 -8.27
C ALA A 197 31.77 3.35 -7.26
N ARG A 198 32.73 4.24 -7.53
CA ARG A 198 33.04 5.36 -6.62
C ARG A 198 31.85 6.31 -6.48
N LEU A 199 31.05 6.48 -7.52
CA LEU A 199 29.87 7.34 -7.46
C LEU A 199 28.74 6.74 -6.61
N GLU A 200 28.74 5.44 -6.31
CA GLU A 200 27.69 4.84 -5.46
C GLU A 200 27.76 5.25 -4.00
N SER A 201 28.93 5.68 -3.52
CA SER A 201 29.11 6.08 -2.12
C SER A 201 28.25 7.27 -1.71
N VAL A 202 27.79 8.08 -2.68
CA VAL A 202 26.89 9.22 -2.45
C VAL A 202 25.44 8.81 -2.18
N LYS A 203 25.04 7.59 -2.56
CA LYS A 203 23.64 7.16 -2.50
C LYS A 203 23.09 7.19 -1.08
N GLN A 204 23.80 6.59 -0.12
CA GLN A 204 23.33 6.52 1.26
C GLN A 204 23.28 7.92 1.94
N PRO A 205 24.32 8.77 1.86
CA PRO A 205 24.23 10.15 2.35
C PRO A 205 23.06 10.94 1.75
N ALA A 206 22.81 10.79 0.45
CA ALA A 206 21.69 11.43 -0.23
C ALA A 206 20.33 10.91 0.26
N GLU A 207 20.21 9.60 0.51
CA GLU A 207 19.03 8.98 1.09
C GLU A 207 18.76 9.46 2.51
N ASP A 208 19.79 9.53 3.35
CA ASP A 208 19.71 10.03 4.73
C ASP A 208 19.22 11.48 4.78
N VAL A 209 19.81 12.36 3.98
CA VAL A 209 19.42 13.78 3.90
C VAL A 209 17.98 13.92 3.39
N ALA A 210 17.62 13.20 2.33
CA ALA A 210 16.25 13.22 1.81
C ALA A 210 15.22 12.76 2.86
N SER A 211 15.53 11.70 3.61
CA SER A 211 14.68 11.18 4.69
C SER A 211 14.49 12.19 5.84
N LEU A 212 15.56 12.90 6.21
CA LEU A 212 15.49 13.97 7.22
C LEU A 212 14.66 15.16 6.74
N LEU A 213 14.83 15.59 5.48
CA LEU A 213 14.05 16.70 4.92
C LEU A 213 12.57 16.36 4.79
N GLU A 214 12.26 15.11 4.42
CA GLU A 214 10.88 14.60 4.43
C GLU A 214 10.29 14.66 5.84
N SER A 215 11.04 14.21 6.84
CA SER A 215 10.65 14.24 8.25
C SER A 215 10.45 15.65 8.79
N ALA A 216 11.32 16.59 8.42
CA ALA A 216 11.17 18.00 8.76
C ALA A 216 9.90 18.60 8.13
N GLY A 217 9.61 18.25 6.87
CA GLY A 217 8.36 18.60 6.20
C GLY A 217 7.14 18.11 6.94
N ALA A 218 7.13 16.84 7.38
CA ALA A 218 6.04 16.25 8.16
C ALA A 218 5.86 16.92 9.53
N LEU A 219 6.96 17.26 10.22
CA LEU A 219 6.93 18.02 11.47
C LEU A 219 6.32 19.41 11.28
N PHE A 220 6.68 20.14 10.22
CA PHE A 220 6.08 21.45 9.94
C PHE A 220 4.59 21.38 9.64
N ASP A 221 4.13 20.28 9.03
CA ASP A 221 2.74 20.08 8.69
C ASP A 221 1.90 19.75 9.93
N GLN A 222 2.36 18.79 10.73
CA GLN A 222 1.60 18.26 11.87
C GLN A 222 1.69 19.13 13.12
N LEU A 223 2.81 19.81 13.37
CA LEU A 223 2.93 20.68 14.54
C LEU A 223 2.05 21.94 14.39
N PRO A 224 1.34 22.34 15.46
CA PRO A 224 0.41 23.46 15.40
C PRO A 224 1.14 24.80 15.24
N SER A 225 2.32 24.95 15.86
CA SER A 225 3.15 26.15 15.84
C SER A 225 4.46 25.94 15.08
N ARG A 226 5.05 27.03 14.58
CA ARG A 226 6.33 27.00 13.87
C ARG A 226 7.48 26.76 14.86
N HIS A 227 8.25 25.70 14.66
CA HIS A 227 9.45 25.42 15.46
C HIS A 227 10.66 26.14 14.85
N LYS A 228 11.04 27.30 15.41
CA LYS A 228 12.09 28.16 14.85
C LYS A 228 13.43 27.44 14.62
N PRO A 229 13.99 26.66 15.58
CA PRO A 229 15.24 25.94 15.35
C PRO A 229 15.19 24.97 14.17
N LEU A 230 14.05 24.32 13.93
CA LEU A 230 13.87 23.41 12.80
C LEU A 230 13.81 24.21 11.48
N ALA A 231 13.09 25.33 11.46
CA ALA A 231 13.01 26.20 10.29
C ALA A 231 14.37 26.81 9.92
N ASP A 232 15.16 27.22 10.92
CA ASP A 232 16.50 27.75 10.73
C ASP A 232 17.45 26.65 10.19
N ALA A 233 17.36 25.42 10.73
CA ALA A 233 18.10 24.26 10.25
C ALA A 233 17.77 23.91 8.79
N VAL A 234 16.48 23.83 8.42
CA VAL A 234 16.06 23.54 7.04
C VAL A 234 16.52 24.66 6.09
N SER A 235 16.45 25.93 6.52
CA SER A 235 16.94 27.06 5.73
C SER A 235 18.46 26.99 5.50
N ALA A 236 19.24 26.57 6.50
CA ALA A 236 20.67 26.35 6.36
C ALA A 236 20.99 25.14 5.46
N ALA A 237 20.25 24.04 5.61
CA ALA A 237 20.35 22.86 4.76
C ALA A 237 20.10 23.19 3.30
N ILE A 238 19.10 24.02 3.00
CA ILE A 238 18.82 24.49 1.62
C ILE A 238 20.02 25.23 1.03
N LYS A 239 20.63 26.15 1.78
CA LYS A 239 21.79 26.91 1.29
C LYS A 239 22.97 25.98 0.95
N GLU A 240 23.21 25.00 1.80
CA GLU A 240 24.27 23.99 1.58
C GLU A 240 23.93 23.10 0.37
N MET A 241 22.69 22.63 0.26
CA MET A 241 22.22 21.84 -0.89
C MET A 241 22.30 22.61 -2.22
N GLU A 242 22.01 23.91 -2.22
CA GLU A 242 22.18 24.78 -3.40
C GLU A 242 23.65 24.88 -3.82
N ALA A 243 24.57 24.97 -2.85
CA ALA A 243 26.00 24.97 -3.13
C ALA A 243 26.47 23.67 -3.79
N LEU A 244 25.86 22.53 -3.44
CA LEU A 244 26.19 21.22 -4.00
C LEU A 244 25.70 21.01 -5.45
N LYS A 245 24.72 21.76 -5.94
CA LYS A 245 24.11 21.51 -7.27
C LYS A 245 25.10 21.52 -8.43
N ASN A 246 26.12 22.35 -8.32
CA ASN A 246 27.15 22.51 -9.36
C ASN A 246 28.47 21.84 -8.98
N GLU A 247 28.54 21.17 -7.82
CA GLU A 247 29.73 20.45 -7.39
C GLU A 247 29.90 19.18 -8.23
N LYS A 248 31.13 18.92 -8.65
CA LYS A 248 31.52 17.83 -9.56
C LYS A 248 32.47 16.84 -8.89
N ASP A 249 33.11 17.24 -7.80
CA ASP A 249 33.86 16.32 -6.95
C ASP A 249 32.90 15.55 -6.04
N ILE A 250 32.78 14.25 -6.27
CA ILE A 250 31.86 13.38 -5.52
C ILE A 250 32.19 13.32 -4.04
N ASP A 251 33.47 13.42 -3.65
CA ASP A 251 33.86 13.39 -2.24
C ASP A 251 33.45 14.70 -1.56
N ALA A 252 33.51 15.83 -2.28
CA ALA A 252 33.00 17.12 -1.83
C ALA A 252 31.47 17.11 -1.70
N VAL A 253 30.75 16.47 -2.63
CA VAL A 253 29.29 16.25 -2.53
C VAL A 253 28.96 15.44 -1.28
N ILE A 254 29.63 14.30 -1.07
CA ILE A 254 29.41 13.44 0.11
C ILE A 254 29.68 14.23 1.40
N ALA A 255 30.81 14.94 1.48
CA ALA A 255 31.12 15.76 2.64
C ALA A 255 30.08 16.86 2.88
N GLY A 256 29.53 17.45 1.82
CA GLY A 256 28.43 18.41 1.92
C GLY A 256 27.12 17.78 2.39
N LEU A 257 26.75 16.60 1.90
CA LEU A 257 25.57 15.88 2.37
C LEU A 257 25.68 15.52 3.85
N GLU A 258 26.86 15.13 4.33
CA GLU A 258 27.11 14.89 5.77
C GLU A 258 27.04 16.19 6.61
N ARG A 259 27.46 17.33 6.05
CA ARG A 259 27.22 18.65 6.68
C ARG A 259 25.73 18.97 6.75
N VAL A 260 24.98 18.73 5.66
CA VAL A 260 23.52 18.92 5.63
C VAL A 260 22.83 18.06 6.68
N LYS A 261 23.20 16.78 6.77
CA LYS A 261 22.71 15.85 7.78
C LYS A 261 22.96 16.37 9.20
N SER A 262 24.16 16.90 9.46
CA SER A 262 24.53 17.51 10.75
C SER A 262 23.71 18.78 11.05
N ILE A 263 23.49 19.63 10.04
CA ILE A 263 22.62 20.82 10.15
C ILE A 263 21.18 20.41 10.51
N LEU A 264 20.71 19.30 9.96
CA LEU A 264 19.36 18.76 10.18
C LEU A 264 19.22 17.93 11.47
N ALA A 265 20.25 17.81 12.30
CA ALA A 265 20.19 17.10 13.58
C ALA A 265 18.98 17.48 14.48
N PRO A 266 18.55 18.76 14.57
CA PRO A 266 17.34 19.11 15.33
C PRO A 266 16.05 18.40 14.88
N THR A 267 16.02 17.89 13.64
CA THR A 267 14.89 17.12 13.11
C THR A 267 14.73 15.79 13.84
N GLN A 268 15.84 15.10 14.12
CA GLN A 268 15.83 13.80 14.80
C GLN A 268 15.39 13.95 16.26
N ASP A 269 15.93 14.95 16.96
CA ASP A 269 15.55 15.26 18.34
C ASP A 269 14.05 15.58 18.44
N LEU A 270 13.55 16.37 17.48
CA LEU A 270 12.15 16.76 17.45
C LEU A 270 11.23 15.59 17.07
N LEU A 271 11.65 14.69 16.17
CA LEU A 271 10.93 13.46 15.85
C LEU A 271 10.84 12.51 17.04
N ALA A 272 11.89 12.41 17.86
CA ALA A 272 11.86 11.57 19.06
C ALA A 272 10.81 12.09 20.07
N LEU A 273 10.62 13.41 20.15
CA LEU A 273 9.62 14.03 21.02
C LEU A 273 8.21 14.01 20.40
N TYR A 274 8.13 14.29 19.10
CA TYR A 274 6.92 14.38 18.30
C TYR A 274 6.99 13.41 17.11
N PRO A 275 6.78 12.11 17.36
CA PRO A 275 6.83 11.08 16.32
C PRO A 275 5.61 11.27 15.40
N VAL A 276 5.84 11.99 14.29
CA VAL A 276 4.78 12.35 13.33
C VAL A 276 4.09 11.10 12.79
N PHE A 277 2.77 11.19 12.63
CA PHE A 277 1.93 10.10 12.18
C PHE A 277 2.05 9.97 10.65
N ASN A 278 2.55 8.84 10.15
CA ASN A 278 2.59 8.54 8.72
C ASN A 278 1.26 7.99 8.20
N ALA A 279 0.59 7.18 9.02
CA ALA A 279 -0.69 6.57 8.73
C ALA A 279 -1.54 6.53 9.99
N GLY A 280 -2.86 6.69 9.83
CA GLY A 280 -3.80 6.64 10.95
C GLY A 280 -3.71 7.80 11.94
N PRO A 281 -4.58 7.80 12.98
CA PRO A 281 -5.26 6.62 13.45
C PRO A 281 -6.39 6.15 12.53
N TYR A 282 -6.54 4.84 12.47
CA TYR A 282 -7.63 4.15 11.79
C TYR A 282 -8.16 3.02 12.67
N LEU A 283 -9.42 2.68 12.45
CA LEU A 283 -10.17 1.75 13.29
C LEU A 283 -10.32 0.39 12.58
N GLN A 284 -10.07 -0.71 13.29
CA GLN A 284 -10.16 -2.06 12.74
C GLN A 284 -10.77 -3.03 13.75
N ASN A 285 -11.22 -4.19 13.26
CA ASN A 285 -11.66 -5.33 14.06
C ASN A 285 -12.69 -4.94 15.14
N VAL A 286 -13.66 -4.09 14.77
CA VAL A 286 -14.74 -3.67 15.68
C VAL A 286 -15.62 -4.86 16.05
N LYS A 287 -15.88 -4.99 17.34
CA LYS A 287 -16.71 -6.02 17.98
C LYS A 287 -17.71 -5.35 18.92
N PRO A 288 -18.64 -6.11 19.54
CA PRO A 288 -19.58 -5.56 20.51
C PRO A 288 -18.88 -4.90 21.71
N ASP A 289 -17.75 -5.42 22.16
CA ASP A 289 -17.07 -5.03 23.39
C ASP A 289 -15.58 -4.68 23.19
N GLU A 290 -15.12 -4.63 21.94
CA GLU A 290 -13.71 -4.42 21.60
C GLU A 290 -13.55 -3.67 20.27
N ILE A 291 -12.49 -2.87 20.16
CA ILE A 291 -12.03 -2.28 18.89
C ILE A 291 -10.51 -2.16 18.88
N THR A 292 -9.90 -2.21 17.69
CA THR A 292 -8.47 -1.92 17.51
C THR A 292 -8.29 -0.51 16.93
N VAL A 293 -7.53 0.33 17.63
CA VAL A 293 -7.01 1.61 17.10
C VAL A 293 -5.58 1.38 16.63
N ALA A 294 -5.30 1.67 15.37
CA ALA A 294 -3.99 1.46 14.78
C ALA A 294 -3.47 2.71 14.07
N TRP A 295 -2.16 2.90 14.10
CA TRP A 295 -1.46 4.00 13.43
C TRP A 295 0.01 3.67 13.22
N GLU A 296 0.67 4.50 12.42
CA GLU A 296 2.10 4.43 12.19
C GLU A 296 2.76 5.78 12.45
N THR A 297 3.95 5.77 13.06
CA THR A 297 4.80 6.95 13.25
C THR A 297 6.16 6.83 12.55
N LYS A 298 6.79 7.97 12.23
CA LYS A 298 8.15 7.99 11.65
C LYS A 298 9.26 7.56 12.62
N ALA A 299 9.01 7.59 13.93
CA ALA A 299 10.01 7.28 14.95
C ALA A 299 9.41 6.38 16.03
N PRO A 300 10.15 5.36 16.53
CA PRO A 300 9.64 4.47 17.55
C PRO A 300 9.16 5.21 18.80
N ALA A 301 7.94 4.91 19.25
CA ALA A 301 7.35 5.54 20.42
C ALA A 301 6.43 4.57 21.18
N PRO A 302 6.13 4.84 22.47
CA PRO A 302 5.04 4.17 23.17
C PRO A 302 3.70 4.36 22.45
N SER A 303 2.80 3.40 22.62
CA SER A 303 1.43 3.46 22.09
C SER A 303 0.49 3.81 23.23
N VAL A 304 -0.26 4.91 23.13
CA VAL A 304 -1.24 5.29 24.16
C VAL A 304 -2.55 5.68 23.49
N VAL A 305 -3.68 5.17 23.99
CA VAL A 305 -5.01 5.61 23.60
C VAL A 305 -5.79 5.99 24.84
N TYR A 306 -6.14 7.26 24.93
CA TYR A 306 -7.14 7.74 25.88
C TYR A 306 -8.51 7.60 25.26
N TYR A 307 -9.53 7.22 26.03
CA TYR A 307 -10.88 7.00 25.52
C TYR A 307 -11.94 7.16 26.61
N GLY A 308 -13.20 7.26 26.19
CA GLY A 308 -14.37 7.23 27.09
C GLY A 308 -15.61 7.85 26.44
N ARG A 309 -16.76 7.67 27.08
CA ARG A 309 -18.07 8.11 26.54
C ARG A 309 -18.31 9.60 26.77
N ASP A 310 -18.17 10.02 28.03
CA ASP A 310 -18.42 11.40 28.46
C ASP A 310 -17.14 12.27 28.49
N GLY A 311 -15.98 11.67 28.18
CA GLY A 311 -14.68 12.31 28.21
C GLY A 311 -13.55 11.30 27.99
N LEU A 312 -12.31 11.77 27.89
CA LEU A 312 -11.12 10.93 27.77
C LEU A 312 -10.65 10.49 29.17
N THR A 313 -11.39 9.56 29.78
CA THR A 313 -11.26 9.21 31.21
C THR A 313 -10.54 7.88 31.46
N ASP A 314 -10.47 7.03 30.45
CA ASP A 314 -9.82 5.73 30.49
C ASP A 314 -8.62 5.70 29.53
N VAL A 315 -7.67 4.79 29.77
CA VAL A 315 -6.43 4.69 28.97
C VAL A 315 -6.03 3.24 28.75
N VAL A 316 -5.56 2.94 27.53
CA VAL A 316 -4.78 1.74 27.21
C VAL A 316 -3.40 2.19 26.73
N SER A 317 -2.34 1.58 27.25
CA SER A 317 -0.97 1.94 26.88
C SER A 317 -0.06 0.73 26.74
N ASP A 318 0.83 0.76 25.76
CA ASP A 318 1.99 -0.11 25.63
C ASP A 318 3.26 0.76 25.65
N PRO A 319 4.14 0.62 26.66
CA PRO A 319 5.36 1.41 26.77
C PRO A 319 6.44 1.01 25.75
N SER A 320 6.29 -0.12 25.06
CA SER A 320 7.29 -0.65 24.12
C SER A 320 7.40 0.25 22.88
N PRO A 321 8.57 0.86 22.61
CA PRO A 321 8.73 1.72 21.44
C PRO A 321 8.57 0.93 20.13
N THR A 322 7.61 1.34 19.30
CA THR A 322 7.33 0.77 17.98
C THR A 322 6.99 1.91 17.01
N THR A 323 7.11 1.66 15.71
CA THR A 323 6.59 2.56 14.67
C THR A 323 5.21 2.16 14.18
N PHE A 324 4.82 0.89 14.36
CA PHE A 324 3.49 0.39 14.04
C PHE A 324 2.76 0.10 15.34
N HIS A 325 1.71 0.85 15.60
CA HIS A 325 0.95 0.83 16.84
C HIS A 325 -0.37 0.13 16.59
N LYS A 326 -0.70 -0.85 17.44
CA LYS A 326 -2.00 -1.54 17.45
C LYS A 326 -2.46 -1.63 18.89
N VAL A 327 -3.45 -0.84 19.26
CA VAL A 327 -4.00 -0.79 20.61
C VAL A 327 -5.41 -1.36 20.60
N VAL A 328 -5.59 -2.48 21.29
CA VAL A 328 -6.89 -3.15 21.45
C VAL A 328 -7.56 -2.63 22.72
N ILE A 329 -8.70 -1.96 22.56
CA ILE A 329 -9.52 -1.49 23.68
C ILE A 329 -10.61 -2.53 23.91
N LYS A 330 -10.70 -3.06 25.14
CA LYS A 330 -11.65 -4.14 25.52
C LYS A 330 -12.61 -3.68 26.60
N GLY A 331 -13.67 -4.47 26.83
CA GLY A 331 -14.66 -4.22 27.88
C GLY A 331 -15.53 -3.00 27.58
N LEU A 332 -15.71 -2.70 26.29
CA LEU A 332 -16.56 -1.60 25.83
C LEU A 332 -18.03 -2.01 25.91
N GLU A 333 -18.91 -1.02 26.04
CA GLU A 333 -20.34 -1.24 25.91
C GLU A 333 -20.71 -1.43 24.43
N ARG A 334 -21.65 -2.33 24.17
CA ARG A 334 -22.20 -2.56 22.84
C ARG A 334 -22.98 -1.35 22.35
N GLU A 335 -22.90 -1.08 21.04
CA GLU A 335 -23.63 0.00 20.39
C GLU A 335 -23.38 1.39 21.01
N ALA A 336 -22.22 1.60 21.62
CA ALA A 336 -21.88 2.83 22.31
C ALA A 336 -20.86 3.63 21.49
N GLU A 337 -21.05 4.94 21.48
CA GLU A 337 -20.06 5.89 20.96
C GLU A 337 -19.04 6.23 22.05
N TYR A 338 -17.77 6.29 21.64
CA TYR A 338 -16.63 6.64 22.47
C TYR A 338 -15.83 7.73 21.78
N LYS A 339 -15.38 8.72 22.55
CA LYS A 339 -14.27 9.59 22.18
C LYS A 339 -12.97 8.83 22.37
N TYR A 340 -11.98 9.13 21.53
CA TYR A 340 -10.63 8.62 21.70
C TYR A 340 -9.56 9.61 21.23
N LEU A 341 -8.36 9.43 21.75
CA LEU A 341 -7.17 10.20 21.43
C LEU A 341 -5.96 9.27 21.38
N ALA A 342 -5.43 9.01 20.17
CA ALA A 342 -4.20 8.27 19.98
C ALA A 342 -2.99 9.18 20.22
N VAL A 343 -2.03 8.71 21.00
CA VAL A 343 -0.87 9.48 21.45
C VAL A 343 0.40 8.65 21.32
N SER A 344 1.43 9.29 20.75
CA SER A 344 2.79 8.78 20.69
C SER A 344 3.73 9.85 21.24
N ASN A 345 4.32 9.58 22.40
CA ASN A 345 5.11 10.53 23.18
C ASN A 345 4.36 11.86 23.44
N LYS A 346 4.86 13.01 22.97
CA LYS A 346 4.20 14.32 23.15
C LYS A 346 3.20 14.67 22.04
N LEU A 347 3.11 13.87 20.98
CA LEU A 347 2.23 14.15 19.85
C LEU A 347 0.94 13.33 19.97
N ALA A 348 -0.19 14.01 19.89
CA ALA A 348 -1.50 13.41 19.86
C ALA A 348 -2.17 13.63 18.49
N ALA A 349 -2.84 12.59 18.00
CA ALA A 349 -3.75 12.70 16.87
C ALA A 349 -4.94 13.63 17.20
N PRO A 350 -5.77 14.00 16.20
CA PRO A 350 -7.04 14.66 16.48
C PRO A 350 -7.93 13.80 17.38
N GLU A 351 -8.58 14.42 18.36
CA GLU A 351 -9.64 13.76 19.12
C GLU A 351 -10.76 13.37 18.16
N SER A 352 -11.13 12.10 18.21
CA SER A 352 -11.99 11.45 17.24
C SER A 352 -12.97 10.54 17.96
N THR A 353 -13.90 9.94 17.22
CA THR A 353 -14.93 9.07 17.80
C THR A 353 -14.96 7.73 17.11
N PHE A 354 -15.37 6.69 17.83
CA PHE A 354 -15.76 5.42 17.23
C PHE A 354 -17.06 4.93 17.88
N ARG A 355 -17.75 4.03 17.18
CA ARG A 355 -18.88 3.28 17.72
C ARG A 355 -18.53 1.80 17.75
N THR A 356 -18.83 1.11 18.85
CA THR A 356 -18.73 -0.35 18.91
C THR A 356 -19.78 -1.01 17.99
N SER A 357 -19.64 -2.31 17.75
CA SER A 357 -20.59 -3.04 16.91
C SER A 357 -22.01 -2.89 17.45
N ILE A 358 -22.96 -2.72 16.54
CA ILE A 358 -24.36 -2.41 16.83
C ILE A 358 -25.16 -3.61 17.32
N ASN A 359 -26.37 -3.37 17.79
CA ASN A 359 -27.35 -4.42 18.06
C ASN A 359 -27.85 -5.04 16.75
N ARG A 360 -28.37 -6.27 16.83
CA ARG A 360 -28.76 -7.07 15.66
C ARG A 360 -29.67 -6.29 14.71
N ASP A 361 -30.74 -5.69 15.25
CA ASP A 361 -31.80 -5.10 14.43
C ASP A 361 -31.64 -3.58 14.25
N THR A 362 -30.50 -3.02 14.64
CA THR A 362 -30.20 -1.60 14.44
C THR A 362 -29.94 -1.34 12.96
N PRO A 363 -30.59 -0.33 12.34
CA PRO A 363 -30.31 0.05 10.97
C PRO A 363 -28.88 0.55 10.81
N PHE A 364 -28.21 0.15 9.73
CA PHE A 364 -26.84 0.54 9.47
C PHE A 364 -26.54 0.65 7.98
N LYS A 365 -25.45 1.36 7.66
CA LYS A 365 -24.92 1.46 6.31
C LYS A 365 -23.47 0.99 6.26
N PHE A 366 -23.07 0.49 5.09
CA PHE A 366 -21.68 0.26 4.80
C PHE A 366 -21.34 0.64 3.36
N ALA A 367 -20.12 1.12 3.16
CA ALA A 367 -19.58 1.41 1.84
C ALA A 367 -18.56 0.33 1.43
N VAL A 368 -18.59 -0.05 0.16
CA VAL A 368 -17.71 -1.07 -0.44
C VAL A 368 -17.02 -0.50 -1.68
N TRP A 369 -15.72 -0.74 -1.82
CA TRP A 369 -14.94 -0.40 -3.01
C TRP A 369 -13.80 -1.40 -3.19
N GLY A 370 -13.20 -1.44 -4.36
CA GLY A 370 -11.95 -2.16 -4.63
C GLY A 370 -11.01 -1.31 -5.46
N ASP A 371 -9.76 -1.76 -5.57
CA ASP A 371 -8.87 -1.32 -6.64
C ASP A 371 -8.65 0.20 -6.64
N ASN A 372 -8.27 0.75 -5.49
CA ASN A 372 -7.94 2.17 -5.35
C ASN A 372 -6.46 2.47 -5.65
N GLN A 373 -5.69 1.47 -6.04
CA GLN A 373 -4.26 1.55 -6.27
C GLN A 373 -3.87 2.58 -7.35
N SER A 374 -2.61 3.02 -7.29
CA SER A 374 -1.93 3.90 -8.25
C SER A 374 -2.48 5.32 -8.44
N ASN A 375 -3.72 5.62 -8.05
CA ASN A 375 -4.35 6.92 -8.34
C ASN A 375 -5.08 7.55 -7.13
N PRO A 376 -4.34 8.01 -6.11
CA PRO A 376 -4.92 8.61 -4.91
C PRO A 376 -5.71 9.90 -5.19
N MET A 377 -5.45 10.57 -6.31
CA MET A 377 -6.18 11.78 -6.75
C MET A 377 -7.60 11.48 -7.20
N ILE A 378 -7.88 10.23 -7.58
CA ILE A 378 -9.21 9.71 -7.88
C ILE A 378 -9.84 9.15 -6.59
N PHE A 379 -9.09 8.38 -5.79
CA PHE A 379 -9.65 7.77 -4.59
C PHE A 379 -10.04 8.79 -3.49
N GLU A 380 -9.24 9.83 -3.23
CA GLU A 380 -9.53 10.80 -2.16
C GLU A 380 -10.88 11.53 -2.36
N PRO A 381 -11.23 12.03 -3.57
CA PRO A 381 -12.58 12.52 -3.84
C PRO A 381 -13.70 11.49 -3.67
N THR A 382 -13.47 10.22 -3.98
CA THR A 382 -14.44 9.15 -3.75
C THR A 382 -14.67 8.94 -2.25
N VAL A 383 -13.60 8.96 -1.44
CA VAL A 383 -13.69 8.92 0.04
C VAL A 383 -14.51 10.11 0.58
N ASP A 384 -14.37 11.30 0.00
CA ASP A 384 -15.20 12.45 0.38
C ASP A 384 -16.70 12.22 0.16
N LEU A 385 -17.07 11.47 -0.87
CA LEU A 385 -18.46 11.09 -1.10
C LEU A 385 -18.91 10.04 -0.08
N MET A 386 -18.08 9.04 0.22
CA MET A 386 -18.37 8.05 1.27
C MET A 386 -18.61 8.71 2.63
N ILE A 387 -17.80 9.72 3.01
CA ILE A 387 -17.98 10.47 4.28
C ILE A 387 -19.38 11.11 4.36
N LYS A 388 -19.91 11.64 3.26
CA LYS A 388 -21.26 12.25 3.23
C LYS A 388 -22.36 11.24 3.49
N GLU A 389 -22.16 9.98 3.09
CA GLU A 389 -23.12 8.90 3.28
C GLU A 389 -23.17 8.36 4.71
N LYS A 390 -22.17 8.71 5.54
CA LYS A 390 -22.03 8.34 6.95
C LYS A 390 -22.13 6.82 7.17
N PRO A 391 -21.28 6.00 6.53
CA PRO A 391 -21.28 4.56 6.74
C PRO A 391 -20.85 4.22 8.18
N ASP A 392 -21.47 3.19 8.75
CA ASP A 392 -21.12 2.65 10.06
C ASP A 392 -19.86 1.78 10.00
N ILE A 393 -19.62 1.09 8.87
CA ILE A 393 -18.39 0.35 8.55
C ILE A 393 -18.02 0.52 7.07
N ILE A 394 -16.75 0.34 6.75
CA ILE A 394 -16.22 0.45 5.38
C ILE A 394 -15.45 -0.83 5.01
N ILE A 395 -15.62 -1.30 3.78
CA ILE A 395 -15.06 -2.59 3.33
C ILE A 395 -14.34 -2.42 1.98
N ASN A 396 -13.08 -2.81 1.91
CA ASN A 396 -12.34 -2.90 0.65
C ASN A 396 -12.29 -4.36 0.14
N VAL A 397 -12.31 -4.57 -1.18
CA VAL A 397 -12.26 -5.92 -1.80
C VAL A 397 -10.89 -6.32 -2.35
N GLY A 398 -9.81 -5.63 -1.94
CA GLY A 398 -8.42 -5.91 -2.33
C GLY A 398 -7.85 -4.89 -3.33
N ASP A 399 -6.55 -5.03 -3.58
CA ASP A 399 -5.74 -4.12 -4.39
C ASP A 399 -5.78 -2.67 -3.84
N GLU A 400 -5.43 -2.56 -2.55
CA GLU A 400 -5.36 -1.29 -1.82
C GLU A 400 -4.20 -0.41 -2.29
N VAL A 401 -3.14 -1.05 -2.79
CA VAL A 401 -1.88 -0.43 -3.22
C VAL A 401 -1.38 -1.08 -4.51
N GLY A 402 -0.54 -0.40 -5.28
CA GLY A 402 -0.02 -0.92 -6.54
C GLY A 402 1.00 -2.07 -6.37
N CYS A 403 1.59 -2.22 -5.20
CA CYS A 403 2.57 -3.23 -4.87
C CYS A 403 2.70 -3.32 -3.36
N GLY A 404 2.19 -4.40 -2.74
CA GLY A 404 2.15 -4.55 -1.29
C GLY A 404 3.50 -4.61 -0.60
N SER A 405 4.61 -4.81 -1.32
CA SER A 405 5.98 -4.71 -0.79
C SER A 405 6.57 -3.30 -0.85
N ASP A 406 5.96 -2.38 -1.60
CA ASP A 406 6.35 -0.96 -1.62
C ASP A 406 5.68 -0.21 -0.47
N TYR A 407 6.47 0.03 0.58
CA TYR A 407 6.06 0.78 1.76
C TYR A 407 5.39 2.12 1.45
N SER A 408 5.93 2.87 0.47
CA SER A 408 5.48 4.23 0.19
C SER A 408 4.06 4.27 -0.36
N GLN A 409 3.63 3.19 -1.03
CA GLN A 409 2.31 3.10 -1.65
C GLN A 409 1.21 2.94 -0.61
N TRP A 410 1.48 2.31 0.53
CA TRP A 410 0.51 2.22 1.64
C TRP A 410 0.12 3.58 2.18
N ALA A 411 1.11 4.42 2.47
CA ALA A 411 0.86 5.78 2.92
C ALA A 411 0.17 6.61 1.83
N ARG A 412 0.63 6.50 0.57
CA ARG A 412 0.17 7.35 -0.54
C ARG A 412 -1.21 6.98 -1.09
N GLU A 413 -1.47 5.70 -1.29
CA GLU A 413 -2.59 5.19 -2.08
C GLU A 413 -3.77 4.75 -1.22
N LEU A 414 -3.51 4.24 -0.01
CA LEU A 414 -4.54 3.84 0.94
C LEU A 414 -4.74 4.88 2.04
N PHE A 415 -3.75 5.04 2.91
CA PHE A 415 -3.96 5.76 4.17
C PHE A 415 -4.11 7.25 4.00
N TYR A 416 -3.39 7.87 3.06
CA TYR A 416 -3.58 9.29 2.79
C TYR A 416 -5.02 9.55 2.33
N PRO A 417 -5.56 8.99 1.23
CA PRO A 417 -6.96 9.19 0.86
C PRO A 417 -7.97 8.85 1.97
N LEU A 418 -7.76 7.73 2.69
CA LEU A 418 -8.71 7.18 3.65
C LEU A 418 -8.70 7.86 5.02
N ARG A 419 -7.66 8.65 5.36
CA ARG A 419 -7.41 9.24 6.70
C ARG A 419 -8.59 9.97 7.35
N ARG A 420 -9.48 10.56 6.55
CA ARG A 420 -10.63 11.33 7.06
C ARG A 420 -11.87 10.48 7.35
N LEU A 421 -11.91 9.27 6.80
CA LEU A 421 -12.99 8.32 6.98
C LEU A 421 -12.60 7.27 8.03
N ALA A 422 -11.46 6.59 7.84
CA ALA A 422 -11.06 5.48 8.70
C ALA A 422 -10.72 5.89 10.15
N ILE A 423 -10.49 7.19 10.41
CA ILE A 423 -10.32 7.72 11.76
C ILE A 423 -11.60 7.63 12.61
N ASN A 424 -12.78 7.59 11.99
CA ASN A 424 -14.06 7.48 12.69
C ASN A 424 -14.88 6.25 12.29
N THR A 425 -14.53 5.59 11.18
CA THR A 425 -15.29 4.45 10.65
C THR A 425 -14.43 3.18 10.59
N PRO A 426 -14.82 2.09 11.27
CA PRO A 426 -14.11 0.81 11.23
C PRO A 426 -13.93 0.25 9.83
N TYR A 427 -12.72 -0.24 9.57
CA TYR A 427 -12.25 -0.71 8.28
C TYR A 427 -12.02 -2.23 8.25
N PHE A 428 -12.60 -2.88 7.24
CA PHE A 428 -12.39 -4.28 6.89
C PHE A 428 -11.89 -4.39 5.45
N THR A 429 -11.14 -5.45 5.16
CA THR A 429 -10.62 -5.66 3.80
C THR A 429 -10.51 -7.15 3.45
N ALA A 430 -10.74 -7.47 2.17
CA ALA A 430 -10.29 -8.72 1.56
C ALA A 430 -8.96 -8.48 0.83
N ILE A 431 -8.13 -9.53 0.68
CA ILE A 431 -6.80 -9.37 0.10
C ILE A 431 -6.80 -9.54 -1.43
N GLY A 432 -6.14 -8.62 -2.14
CA GLY A 432 -5.95 -8.58 -3.58
C GLY A 432 -4.62 -9.18 -4.05
N ASN A 433 -4.39 -9.19 -5.37
CA ASN A 433 -3.13 -9.71 -5.92
C ASN A 433 -1.99 -8.70 -5.83
N HIS A 434 -2.30 -7.40 -5.84
CA HIS A 434 -1.28 -6.36 -5.70
C HIS A 434 -0.67 -6.35 -4.30
N GLU A 435 -1.40 -6.76 -3.25
CA GLU A 435 -0.81 -6.94 -1.90
C GLU A 435 0.37 -7.94 -1.92
N TYR A 436 0.38 -8.89 -2.86
CA TYR A 436 1.52 -9.80 -3.05
C TYR A 436 2.60 -9.22 -3.97
N CYS A 437 2.31 -8.30 -4.88
CA CYS A 437 3.27 -7.70 -5.82
C CYS A 437 4.12 -8.73 -6.60
N GLY A 438 3.54 -9.90 -6.92
CA GLY A 438 4.25 -11.00 -7.55
C GLY A 438 5.06 -11.89 -6.60
N ASN A 439 4.97 -11.69 -5.28
CA ASN A 439 5.41 -12.66 -4.28
C ASN A 439 4.55 -13.92 -4.31
N GLU A 440 5.13 -15.03 -3.86
CA GLU A 440 4.45 -16.30 -3.67
C GLU A 440 3.73 -16.36 -2.33
N CYS A 441 2.68 -17.16 -2.23
CA CYS A 441 1.88 -17.29 -1.03
C CYS A 441 2.65 -17.97 0.09
N GLY A 442 2.32 -17.61 1.32
CA GLY A 442 3.11 -17.98 2.48
C GLY A 442 4.40 -17.14 2.62
N LYS A 443 4.78 -16.30 1.64
CA LYS A 443 5.71 -15.21 1.89
C LYS A 443 4.96 -14.07 2.61
N PRO A 444 5.60 -13.42 3.61
CA PRO A 444 4.98 -12.32 4.31
C PRO A 444 4.59 -11.18 3.35
N VAL A 445 3.32 -10.81 3.34
CA VAL A 445 2.85 -9.53 2.82
C VAL A 445 3.09 -8.46 3.89
N VAL A 446 4.38 -8.20 4.15
CA VAL A 446 4.89 -7.54 5.36
C VAL A 446 4.10 -6.29 5.73
N TRP A 447 3.87 -5.39 4.78
CA TRP A 447 3.18 -4.14 5.06
C TRP A 447 1.68 -4.34 5.29
N PHE A 448 1.02 -5.24 4.54
CA PHE A 448 -0.37 -5.63 4.83
C PHE A 448 -0.50 -6.16 6.27
N GLU A 449 0.38 -7.07 6.72
CA GLU A 449 0.35 -7.60 8.09
C GLU A 449 0.64 -6.52 9.16
N LYS A 450 1.51 -5.56 8.83
CA LYS A 450 1.84 -4.44 9.71
C LYS A 450 0.67 -3.46 9.85
N TYR A 451 0.00 -3.13 8.76
CA TYR A 451 -1.09 -2.14 8.74
C TYR A 451 -2.46 -2.73 9.07
N ILE A 452 -2.75 -3.95 8.63
CA ILE A 452 -4.07 -4.56 8.71
C ILE A 452 -4.16 -5.51 9.92
N THR A 453 -5.27 -5.42 10.64
CA THR A 453 -5.59 -6.29 11.76
C THR A 453 -6.87 -7.04 11.44
N LEU A 454 -6.71 -8.28 11.00
CA LEU A 454 -7.83 -9.18 10.73
C LEU A 454 -8.17 -10.01 11.98
N PRO A 455 -9.39 -10.56 12.08
CA PRO A 455 -9.68 -11.62 13.03
C PRO A 455 -8.65 -12.76 12.90
N PRO A 456 -8.20 -13.38 14.01
CA PRO A 456 -7.11 -14.35 14.00
C PRO A 456 -7.31 -15.48 12.99
N ASN A 457 -6.47 -15.53 11.96
CA ASN A 457 -6.38 -16.63 10.99
C ASN A 457 -5.03 -16.54 10.23
N ASP A 458 -4.53 -17.66 9.74
CA ASP A 458 -3.22 -17.74 9.06
C ASP A 458 -3.33 -17.59 7.52
N GLY A 459 -4.49 -17.22 6.98
CA GLY A 459 -4.76 -17.27 5.53
C GLY A 459 -5.38 -16.01 4.91
N TYR A 460 -5.53 -14.94 5.69
CA TYR A 460 -6.23 -13.70 5.33
C TYR A 460 -7.67 -13.90 4.85
N TYR A 461 -8.37 -14.92 5.37
CA TYR A 461 -9.79 -15.16 5.16
C TYR A 461 -10.50 -15.29 6.50
N TYR A 462 -11.68 -14.68 6.63
CA TYR A 462 -12.36 -14.55 7.91
C TYR A 462 -13.84 -14.21 7.71
N ALA A 463 -14.61 -14.29 8.78
CA ALA A 463 -15.99 -13.86 8.77
C ALA A 463 -16.32 -13.05 10.04
N VAL A 464 -17.17 -12.04 9.88
CA VAL A 464 -17.63 -11.17 10.97
C VAL A 464 -19.14 -10.97 10.89
N THR A 465 -19.75 -10.72 12.04
CA THR A 465 -21.16 -10.36 12.14
C THR A 465 -21.27 -8.89 12.51
N TYR A 466 -22.08 -8.14 11.77
CA TYR A 466 -22.40 -6.74 12.06
C TYR A 466 -23.90 -6.53 11.87
N GLY A 467 -24.59 -6.05 12.90
CA GLY A 467 -26.05 -6.03 12.92
C GLY A 467 -26.64 -7.43 12.70
N ASN A 468 -27.59 -7.54 11.78
CA ASN A 468 -28.23 -8.78 11.37
C ASN A 468 -27.56 -9.41 10.14
N SER A 469 -26.32 -9.03 9.82
CA SER A 469 -25.65 -9.44 8.59
C SER A 469 -24.35 -10.21 8.86
N ARG A 470 -24.08 -11.22 8.01
CA ARG A 470 -22.84 -12.00 8.02
C ARG A 470 -21.97 -11.61 6.82
N PHE A 471 -20.72 -11.27 7.10
CA PHE A 471 -19.72 -10.83 6.12
C PHE A 471 -18.63 -11.89 6.05
N ILE A 472 -18.37 -12.45 4.88
CA ILE A 472 -17.39 -13.52 4.64
C ILE A 472 -16.34 -13.01 3.65
N MET A 473 -15.08 -12.95 4.08
CA MET A 473 -13.95 -12.46 3.29
C MET A 473 -13.07 -13.64 2.89
N LEU A 474 -12.81 -13.79 1.59
CA LEU A 474 -11.99 -14.85 1.04
C LEU A 474 -10.66 -14.34 0.49
N ASN A 475 -9.63 -15.19 0.58
CA ASN A 475 -8.35 -15.00 -0.09
C ASN A 475 -8.23 -15.98 -1.27
N GLN A 476 -8.29 -15.46 -2.49
CA GLN A 476 -8.29 -16.29 -3.71
C GLN A 476 -7.04 -16.13 -4.57
N GLN A 477 -5.90 -15.75 -4.00
CA GLN A 477 -4.69 -15.41 -4.76
C GLN A 477 -3.87 -16.62 -5.21
N ALA A 478 -4.51 -17.58 -5.89
CA ALA A 478 -3.87 -18.79 -6.40
C ALA A 478 -2.73 -18.50 -7.39
N GLN A 479 -2.86 -17.44 -8.19
CA GLN A 479 -1.80 -16.99 -9.11
C GLN A 479 -0.58 -16.41 -8.37
N ALA A 480 -0.78 -15.91 -7.15
CA ALA A 480 0.30 -15.59 -6.24
C ALA A 480 0.80 -16.85 -5.50
N GLY A 481 0.47 -18.06 -5.94
CA GLY A 481 0.90 -19.31 -5.30
C GLY A 481 0.08 -19.74 -4.08
N CYS A 482 -1.06 -19.09 -3.78
CA CYS A 482 -1.91 -19.51 -2.68
C CYS A 482 -2.67 -20.80 -3.02
N ALA A 483 -3.08 -21.53 -1.99
CA ALA A 483 -4.12 -22.52 -2.18
C ALA A 483 -5.38 -21.76 -2.64
N GLY A 484 -5.85 -22.02 -3.87
CA GLY A 484 -7.13 -21.51 -4.33
C GLY A 484 -8.26 -22.01 -3.44
N VAL A 485 -9.45 -21.41 -3.55
CA VAL A 485 -10.62 -21.84 -2.75
C VAL A 485 -11.31 -23.01 -3.45
N VAL A 486 -10.66 -24.18 -3.41
CA VAL A 486 -11.10 -25.41 -4.10
C VAL A 486 -11.20 -26.60 -3.13
N PRO A 487 -11.97 -27.65 -3.45
CA PRO A 487 -12.11 -28.82 -2.58
C PRO A 487 -10.77 -29.41 -2.12
N GLY A 488 -10.69 -29.71 -0.82
CA GLY A 488 -9.48 -30.25 -0.19
C GLY A 488 -8.49 -29.19 0.31
N THR A 489 -8.76 -27.89 0.11
CA THR A 489 -7.97 -26.81 0.71
C THR A 489 -8.53 -26.38 2.05
N ALA A 490 -7.66 -25.94 2.96
CA ALA A 490 -8.06 -25.53 4.32
C ALA A 490 -9.12 -24.40 4.30
N GLN A 491 -9.00 -23.45 3.37
CA GLN A 491 -9.96 -22.35 3.22
C GLN A 491 -11.32 -22.83 2.71
N TYR A 492 -11.35 -23.78 1.77
CA TYR A 492 -12.62 -24.34 1.28
C TYR A 492 -13.33 -25.15 2.38
N ASP A 493 -12.59 -25.97 3.13
CA ASP A 493 -13.14 -26.74 4.25
C ASP A 493 -13.60 -25.82 5.40
N TRP A 494 -12.89 -24.71 5.63
CA TRP A 494 -13.33 -23.66 6.54
C TRP A 494 -14.62 -23.00 6.05
N LEU A 495 -14.71 -22.65 4.77
CA LEU A 495 -15.89 -22.01 4.19
C LEU A 495 -17.13 -22.91 4.31
N LEU A 496 -16.99 -24.22 4.06
CA LEU A 496 -18.09 -25.16 4.26
C LEU A 496 -18.62 -25.18 5.71
N LYS A 497 -17.73 -25.04 6.70
CA LYS A 497 -18.12 -24.95 8.11
C LYS A 497 -18.75 -23.59 8.43
N GLU A 498 -18.20 -22.52 7.87
CA GLU A 498 -18.69 -21.15 8.05
C GLU A 498 -20.11 -20.99 7.51
N LEU A 499 -20.40 -21.53 6.32
CA LEU A 499 -21.73 -21.53 5.70
C LEU A 499 -22.79 -22.35 6.47
N GLU A 500 -22.37 -23.13 7.47
CA GLU A 500 -23.21 -23.91 8.36
C GLU A 500 -23.16 -23.42 9.81
N SER A 501 -22.40 -22.35 10.09
CA SER A 501 -22.20 -21.81 11.43
C SER A 501 -23.49 -21.25 12.03
N PRO A 502 -23.62 -21.22 13.38
CA PRO A 502 -24.74 -20.55 14.04
C PRO A 502 -24.86 -19.08 13.64
N GLU A 503 -23.74 -18.37 13.49
CA GLU A 503 -23.70 -16.95 13.10
C GLU A 503 -24.22 -16.75 11.68
N PHE A 504 -23.85 -17.61 10.74
CA PHE A 504 -24.39 -17.59 9.38
C PHE A 504 -25.89 -17.85 9.39
N LYS A 505 -26.35 -18.88 10.10
CA LYS A 505 -27.78 -19.24 10.18
C LYS A 505 -28.64 -18.18 10.89
N ALA A 506 -28.05 -17.42 11.81
CA ALA A 506 -28.75 -16.36 12.56
C ALA A 506 -28.84 -15.03 11.80
N ALA A 507 -28.00 -14.82 10.78
CA ALA A 507 -27.99 -13.60 9.98
C ALA A 507 -29.17 -13.57 9.00
N ASP A 508 -29.75 -12.38 8.84
CA ASP A 508 -30.78 -12.11 7.84
C ASP A 508 -30.15 -11.92 6.46
N PHE A 509 -29.01 -11.23 6.38
CA PHE A 509 -28.31 -10.96 5.12
C PHE A 509 -26.89 -11.54 5.11
N HIS A 510 -26.47 -12.01 3.94
CA HIS A 510 -25.19 -12.70 3.75
C HIS A 510 -24.40 -12.04 2.62
N PHE A 511 -23.19 -11.61 2.94
CA PHE A 511 -22.28 -10.95 2.01
C PHE A 511 -20.99 -11.73 1.88
N MET A 512 -20.52 -11.91 0.64
CA MET A 512 -19.23 -12.54 0.37
C MET A 512 -18.32 -11.56 -0.38
N PHE A 513 -17.09 -11.38 0.10
CA PHE A 513 -16.11 -10.46 -0.45
C PHE A 513 -14.91 -11.26 -0.94
N MET A 514 -14.55 -11.07 -2.20
CA MET A 514 -13.44 -11.76 -2.83
C MET A 514 -12.88 -10.89 -3.94
N HIS A 515 -11.55 -10.77 -4.05
CA HIS A 515 -10.96 -9.80 -4.98
C HIS A 515 -11.31 -10.01 -6.47
N LYS A 516 -11.06 -11.19 -7.03
CA LYS A 516 -11.35 -11.56 -8.42
C LYS A 516 -12.77 -12.12 -8.62
N PRO A 517 -13.53 -11.66 -9.61
CA PRO A 517 -14.91 -12.08 -9.80
C PRO A 517 -15.03 -13.46 -10.45
N PRO A 518 -16.14 -14.20 -10.24
CA PRO A 518 -16.45 -15.40 -11.03
C PRO A 518 -16.74 -15.08 -12.50
N TYR A 519 -17.32 -13.92 -12.79
CA TYR A 519 -17.71 -13.49 -14.13
C TYR A 519 -17.29 -12.04 -14.30
N SER A 520 -16.58 -11.72 -15.39
CA SER A 520 -16.26 -10.36 -15.79
C SER A 520 -16.61 -10.21 -17.27
N ASN A 521 -17.36 -9.17 -17.61
CA ASN A 521 -17.61 -8.82 -19.00
C ASN A 521 -16.50 -7.95 -19.56
N CYS A 522 -15.84 -7.15 -18.73
CA CYS A 522 -14.94 -6.11 -19.16
C CYS A 522 -13.48 -6.38 -18.74
N TRP A 523 -12.53 -5.93 -19.58
CA TRP A 523 -11.09 -5.97 -19.36
C TRP A 523 -10.32 -5.21 -20.46
N ALA A 524 -9.45 -4.27 -20.10
CA ALA A 524 -8.59 -3.55 -21.05
C ALA A 524 -7.24 -4.26 -21.32
N GLY A 525 -6.82 -5.16 -20.42
CA GLY A 525 -5.50 -5.81 -20.45
C GLY A 525 -5.36 -7.05 -21.35
N GLY A 526 -6.32 -7.33 -22.26
CA GLY A 526 -6.34 -8.54 -23.11
C GLY A 526 -7.46 -9.53 -22.75
N TYR A 527 -7.15 -10.84 -22.67
CA TYR A 527 -8.14 -11.87 -22.30
C TYR A 527 -8.27 -11.95 -20.78
N TYR A 528 -9.45 -11.61 -20.24
CA TYR A 528 -9.88 -11.97 -18.90
C TYR A 528 -11.41 -12.06 -18.87
N ASP A 529 -11.96 -13.07 -18.20
CA ASP A 529 -13.42 -13.27 -18.14
C ASP A 529 -13.96 -13.67 -16.76
N GLY A 530 -13.16 -13.43 -15.71
CA GLY A 530 -13.39 -13.92 -14.36
C GLY A 530 -12.76 -15.29 -14.09
N GLU A 531 -12.78 -15.71 -12.83
CA GLU A 531 -12.08 -16.91 -12.36
C GLU A 531 -12.89 -18.20 -12.57
N ALA A 532 -12.38 -19.08 -13.44
CA ALA A 532 -13.01 -20.38 -13.70
C ALA A 532 -13.12 -21.26 -12.45
N SER A 533 -12.14 -21.22 -11.56
CA SER A 533 -12.15 -21.98 -10.30
C SER A 533 -13.29 -21.52 -9.38
N VAL A 534 -13.53 -20.20 -9.29
CA VAL A 534 -14.65 -19.64 -8.51
C VAL A 534 -15.98 -20.08 -9.10
N ARG A 535 -16.13 -20.08 -10.44
CA ARG A 535 -17.34 -20.58 -11.11
C ARG A 535 -17.62 -22.06 -10.82
N VAL A 536 -16.58 -22.89 -10.78
CA VAL A 536 -16.74 -24.34 -10.57
C VAL A 536 -16.98 -24.68 -9.10
N HIS A 537 -16.31 -24.00 -8.17
CA HIS A 537 -16.24 -24.42 -6.77
C HIS A 537 -17.00 -23.53 -5.80
N LEU A 538 -17.14 -22.23 -6.08
CA LEU A 538 -17.79 -21.28 -5.16
C LEU A 538 -19.19 -20.91 -5.59
N VAL A 539 -19.45 -20.66 -6.87
CA VAL A 539 -20.79 -20.31 -7.37
C VAL A 539 -21.87 -21.31 -6.93
N PRO A 540 -21.67 -22.64 -7.00
CA PRO A 540 -22.65 -23.59 -6.49
C PRO A 540 -22.93 -23.47 -4.98
N LEU A 541 -21.91 -23.12 -4.18
CA LEU A 541 -22.07 -22.90 -2.73
C LEU A 541 -22.78 -21.58 -2.46
N ILE A 542 -22.40 -20.52 -3.16
CA ILE A 542 -22.98 -19.17 -3.06
C ILE A 542 -24.50 -19.25 -3.31
N GLU A 543 -24.89 -19.89 -4.42
CA GLU A 543 -26.30 -20.05 -4.80
C GLU A 543 -27.05 -20.97 -3.83
N LYS A 544 -26.45 -22.09 -3.43
CA LYS A 544 -27.09 -23.06 -2.52
C LYS A 544 -27.36 -22.48 -1.12
N HIS A 545 -26.41 -21.72 -0.59
CA HIS A 545 -26.50 -21.18 0.77
C HIS A 545 -27.16 -19.79 0.83
N GLY A 546 -27.63 -19.26 -0.30
CA GLY A 546 -28.43 -18.03 -0.34
C GLY A 546 -27.63 -16.78 0.02
N ILE A 547 -26.39 -16.68 -0.45
CA ILE A 547 -25.63 -15.42 -0.36
C ILE A 547 -26.41 -14.34 -1.12
N ASP A 548 -26.58 -13.15 -0.52
CA ASP A 548 -27.36 -12.07 -1.13
C ASP A 548 -26.55 -11.29 -2.15
N ILE A 549 -25.33 -10.91 -1.77
CA ILE A 549 -24.43 -10.15 -2.64
C ILE A 549 -23.00 -10.68 -2.51
N VAL A 550 -22.38 -10.94 -3.65
CA VAL A 550 -20.96 -11.22 -3.82
C VAL A 550 -20.30 -9.96 -4.36
N PHE A 551 -19.35 -9.41 -3.61
CA PHE A 551 -18.55 -8.26 -4.01
C PHE A 551 -17.16 -8.68 -4.47
N SER A 552 -16.76 -8.14 -5.61
CA SER A 552 -15.43 -8.29 -6.19
C SER A 552 -14.89 -6.99 -6.76
N GLY A 553 -13.59 -6.99 -7.03
CA GLY A 553 -12.84 -5.93 -7.69
C GLY A 553 -12.09 -6.53 -8.89
N HIS A 554 -10.80 -6.28 -8.98
CA HIS A 554 -9.84 -6.76 -10.00
C HIS A 554 -10.09 -6.20 -11.40
N THR A 555 -11.32 -6.29 -11.88
CA THR A 555 -11.79 -5.55 -13.04
C THR A 555 -12.12 -4.13 -12.61
N HIS A 556 -11.45 -3.15 -13.21
CA HIS A 556 -11.51 -1.76 -12.82
C HIS A 556 -12.72 -1.04 -13.45
N ASP A 557 -13.92 -1.51 -13.15
CA ASP A 557 -15.17 -0.88 -13.56
C ASP A 557 -16.30 -1.24 -12.57
N TYR A 558 -17.53 -0.82 -12.88
CA TYR A 558 -18.72 -1.29 -12.21
C TYR A 558 -19.40 -2.36 -13.06
N GLU A 559 -19.63 -3.55 -12.53
CA GLU A 559 -20.54 -4.52 -13.15
C GLU A 559 -21.57 -5.06 -12.15
N ARG A 560 -22.76 -5.41 -12.65
CA ARG A 560 -23.78 -6.11 -11.86
C ARG A 560 -24.40 -7.27 -12.61
N GLY A 561 -24.51 -8.39 -11.90
CA GLY A 561 -25.23 -9.60 -12.25
C GLY A 561 -26.20 -10.05 -11.16
N GLN A 562 -27.23 -10.83 -11.51
CA GLN A 562 -28.06 -11.63 -10.60
C GLN A 562 -28.30 -13.00 -11.25
N TRP A 563 -28.04 -14.09 -10.53
CA TRP A 563 -28.25 -15.44 -11.07
C TRP A 563 -28.48 -16.50 -9.98
N PRO A 564 -29.42 -17.46 -10.15
CA PRO A 564 -30.47 -17.46 -11.17
C PRO A 564 -31.47 -16.29 -10.96
N ARG A 565 -32.29 -16.00 -11.97
CA ARG A 565 -33.26 -14.89 -11.92
C ARG A 565 -34.71 -15.40 -11.89
N PRO A 566 -35.61 -14.75 -11.12
CA PRO A 566 -35.32 -13.82 -10.02
C PRO A 566 -34.85 -14.59 -8.76
N GLY A 567 -34.17 -13.90 -7.83
CA GLY A 567 -33.99 -14.39 -6.47
C GLY A 567 -32.66 -15.08 -6.14
N GLY A 568 -31.74 -15.21 -7.10
CA GLY A 568 -30.36 -15.61 -6.83
C GLY A 568 -29.47 -14.47 -6.30
N PRO A 569 -28.22 -14.78 -5.91
CA PRO A 569 -27.21 -13.80 -5.51
C PRO A 569 -27.02 -12.71 -6.56
N TYR A 570 -26.75 -11.49 -6.09
CA TYR A 570 -26.16 -10.44 -6.90
C TYR A 570 -24.64 -10.61 -6.95
N TYR A 571 -24.07 -10.54 -8.15
CA TYR A 571 -22.62 -10.49 -8.38
C TYR A 571 -22.26 -9.05 -8.74
N ILE A 572 -21.50 -8.38 -7.90
CA ILE A 572 -21.13 -6.97 -8.06
C ILE A 572 -19.62 -6.87 -8.21
N ILE A 573 -19.17 -6.35 -9.35
CA ILE A 573 -17.81 -5.85 -9.52
C ILE A 573 -17.84 -4.37 -9.13
N THR A 574 -17.04 -3.99 -8.13
CA THR A 574 -16.93 -2.64 -7.59
C THR A 574 -15.48 -2.14 -7.60
N GLY A 575 -14.71 -2.50 -8.64
CA GLY A 575 -13.28 -2.18 -8.80
C GLY A 575 -12.97 -0.78 -9.33
N GLY A 576 -13.94 0.15 -9.26
CA GLY A 576 -13.76 1.52 -9.71
C GLY A 576 -13.13 2.46 -8.67
N GLY A 577 -12.41 1.97 -7.67
CA GLY A 577 -11.97 2.79 -6.53
C GLY A 577 -10.89 3.82 -6.87
N GLY A 578 -10.07 3.57 -7.89
CA GLY A 578 -8.97 4.46 -8.27
C GLY A 578 -8.12 3.99 -9.45
N GLY A 579 -7.83 2.69 -9.53
CA GLY A 579 -7.03 2.07 -10.59
C GLY A 579 -7.56 2.41 -11.99
N GLY A 580 -6.68 2.40 -12.99
CA GLY A 580 -7.05 2.77 -14.36
C GLY A 580 -8.18 1.91 -14.89
N LEU A 581 -9.25 2.53 -15.40
CA LEU A 581 -10.50 1.84 -15.74
C LEU A 581 -10.31 0.79 -16.85
N ASP A 582 -11.00 -0.33 -16.71
CA ASP A 582 -11.13 -1.35 -17.76
C ASP A 582 -12.28 -0.98 -18.70
N ASP A 583 -11.97 -0.23 -19.75
CA ASP A 583 -12.95 0.43 -20.63
C ASP A 583 -13.37 -0.38 -21.86
N THR A 584 -13.10 -1.69 -21.85
CA THR A 584 -13.31 -2.57 -22.99
C THR A 584 -14.15 -3.76 -22.59
N GLN A 585 -15.31 -3.93 -23.24
CA GLN A 585 -16.12 -5.14 -23.10
C GLN A 585 -15.47 -6.29 -23.87
N TYR A 586 -15.14 -7.35 -23.14
CA TYR A 586 -14.40 -8.51 -23.62
C TYR A 586 -15.29 -9.75 -23.83
N LYS A 587 -16.20 -10.02 -22.89
CA LYS A 587 -17.12 -11.17 -22.94
C LYS A 587 -18.51 -10.76 -22.48
N GLU A 588 -19.54 -11.48 -22.94
CA GLU A 588 -20.89 -11.38 -22.40
C GLU A 588 -21.25 -12.65 -21.64
N TRP A 589 -21.40 -12.53 -20.33
CA TRP A 589 -21.92 -13.58 -19.47
C TRP A 589 -23.42 -13.39 -19.23
N PRO A 590 -24.26 -14.45 -19.36
CA PRO A 590 -25.69 -14.33 -19.04
C PRO A 590 -25.96 -14.00 -17.56
N GLN A 591 -24.99 -14.26 -16.68
CA GLN A 591 -25.00 -13.91 -15.26
C GLN A 591 -24.82 -12.41 -15.00
N MET A 592 -24.20 -11.67 -15.93
CA MET A 592 -23.96 -10.23 -15.81
C MET A 592 -24.97 -9.46 -16.67
N GLN A 593 -25.56 -8.39 -16.14
CA GLN A 593 -26.62 -7.62 -16.83
C GLN A 593 -26.21 -6.21 -17.20
N MET A 594 -25.21 -5.64 -16.53
CA MET A 594 -24.74 -4.30 -16.85
C MET A 594 -23.28 -4.13 -16.45
N HIS A 595 -22.62 -3.23 -17.17
CA HIS A 595 -21.29 -2.72 -16.84
C HIS A 595 -21.25 -1.20 -17.08
N LYS A 596 -20.39 -0.49 -16.36
CA LYS A 596 -20.13 0.95 -16.52
C LYS A 596 -18.67 1.26 -16.24
N PHE A 597 -18.00 1.90 -17.20
CA PHE A 597 -16.60 2.35 -17.08
C PHE A 597 -16.52 3.66 -16.30
N VAL A 598 -16.72 3.57 -14.99
CA VAL A 598 -16.71 4.74 -14.09
C VAL A 598 -16.04 4.41 -12.77
N HIS A 599 -15.32 5.39 -12.23
CA HIS A 599 -14.90 5.33 -10.85
C HIS A 599 -16.09 5.53 -9.92
N HIS A 600 -16.22 4.70 -8.90
CA HIS A 600 -17.40 4.63 -8.05
C HIS A 600 -17.11 3.93 -6.73
N PHE A 601 -18.11 3.93 -5.85
CA PHE A 601 -18.21 3.01 -4.71
C PHE A 601 -19.64 2.47 -4.60
N SER A 602 -19.79 1.35 -3.91
CA SER A 602 -21.09 0.76 -3.59
C SER A 602 -21.51 1.15 -2.17
N LEU A 603 -22.75 1.57 -1.99
CA LEU A 603 -23.37 1.88 -0.71
C LEU A 603 -24.51 0.90 -0.45
N ILE A 604 -24.52 0.32 0.75
CA ILE A 604 -25.53 -0.61 1.20
C ILE A 604 -26.16 -0.09 2.48
N SER A 605 -27.48 -0.14 2.56
CA SER A 605 -28.25 0.21 3.76
C SER A 605 -29.09 -0.98 4.19
N ILE A 606 -29.05 -1.31 5.47
CA ILE A 606 -29.84 -2.38 6.08
C ILE A 606 -30.77 -1.77 7.12
N ASP A 607 -32.06 -2.10 7.03
CA ASP A 607 -33.09 -1.73 7.99
C ASP A 607 -34.08 -2.88 8.15
N GLY A 608 -33.98 -3.60 9.27
CA GLY A 608 -34.74 -4.83 9.50
C GLY A 608 -34.49 -5.86 8.38
N LYS A 609 -35.56 -6.25 7.69
CA LYS A 609 -35.54 -7.21 6.57
C LYS A 609 -35.42 -6.56 5.19
N LYS A 610 -35.02 -5.28 5.13
CA LYS A 610 -34.80 -4.55 3.88
C LYS A 610 -33.32 -4.23 3.71
N LEU A 611 -32.82 -4.54 2.53
CA LEU A 611 -31.51 -4.15 2.05
C LEU A 611 -31.68 -3.25 0.83
N GLY A 612 -31.08 -2.07 0.88
CA GLY A 612 -30.96 -1.17 -0.28
C GLY A 612 -29.52 -1.14 -0.77
N PHE A 613 -29.33 -1.22 -2.09
CA PHE A 613 -28.05 -1.10 -2.75
C PHE A 613 -28.03 0.16 -3.63
N SER A 614 -26.89 0.85 -3.70
CA SER A 614 -26.65 1.92 -4.68
C SER A 614 -25.18 1.99 -5.07
N ALA A 615 -24.88 2.02 -6.36
CA ALA A 615 -23.56 2.38 -6.86
C ALA A 615 -23.52 3.89 -7.13
N ILE A 616 -22.48 4.58 -6.64
CA ILE A 616 -22.34 6.04 -6.70
C ILE A 616 -21.02 6.40 -7.38
N ASP A 617 -21.09 7.13 -8.49
CA ASP A 617 -19.90 7.57 -9.23
C ASP A 617 -19.19 8.77 -8.56
N GLN A 618 -18.02 9.14 -9.09
CA GLN A 618 -17.25 10.30 -8.60
C GLN A 618 -17.93 11.66 -8.76
N GLY A 619 -18.96 11.76 -9.59
CA GLY A 619 -19.83 12.93 -9.67
C GLY A 619 -20.85 13.00 -8.53
N GLY A 620 -20.98 11.93 -7.74
CA GLY A 620 -22.02 11.76 -6.74
C GLY A 620 -23.34 11.29 -7.33
N ASN A 621 -23.36 10.83 -8.59
CA ASN A 621 -24.57 10.32 -9.21
C ASN A 621 -24.78 8.86 -8.85
N LYS A 622 -26.03 8.50 -8.54
CA LYS A 622 -26.43 7.11 -8.40
C LYS A 622 -26.51 6.47 -9.79
N ILE A 623 -25.59 5.57 -10.10
CA ILE A 623 -25.47 4.94 -11.42
C ILE A 623 -26.23 3.61 -11.52
N ASP A 624 -26.52 2.97 -10.39
CA ASP A 624 -27.36 1.77 -10.30
C ASP A 624 -27.93 1.64 -8.88
N SER A 625 -29.04 0.90 -8.74
CA SER A 625 -29.63 0.56 -7.45
C SER A 625 -30.62 -0.60 -7.55
N PHE A 626 -30.77 -1.33 -6.45
CA PHE A 626 -31.81 -2.32 -6.25
C PHE A 626 -32.13 -2.50 -4.77
N GLU A 627 -33.18 -3.25 -4.46
CA GLU A 627 -33.57 -3.59 -3.10
C GLU A 627 -33.79 -5.11 -2.96
N ILE A 628 -33.51 -5.64 -1.78
CA ILE A 628 -33.85 -7.01 -1.37
C ILE A 628 -34.71 -6.93 -0.12
N VAL A 629 -35.83 -7.65 -0.11
CA VAL A 629 -36.75 -7.76 1.04
C VAL A 629 -36.89 -9.23 1.41
N LYS A 630 -36.65 -9.57 2.68
CA LYS A 630 -36.70 -10.94 3.21
C LYS A 630 -37.88 -11.22 4.14
#